data_AF-A0A2N1M959-F1
#
_entry.id   AF-A0A2N1M959-F1
#
_cell.length_a   1.000
_cell.length_b   1.000
_cell.length_c   1.000
_cell.angle_alpha   90.00
_cell.angle_beta   90.00
_cell.angle_gamma   90.00
#
_symmetry.space_group_name_H-M   'P 1'
#
loop_
_entity.id
_entity.type
_entity.pdbx_description
1 polymer ?
#
loop_
_entity_poly.entity_id
_entity_poly.type
_entity_poly.pdbx_seq_one_letter_code
_entity_poly.pdbx_strand_id
1 'polypeptide(L)'
;METLKFSKRPLVNLGNSRTTKYRRKIKALENQKKNGQTLIQLLSKEKSQETSDSEETQNNDEEINKKNANKSMKYVTFINQIETKLKTENQQLTSGHKMRLKAVQYYFQLLSKGHAKLKASQTVAELLNRGVCYQKLIPKFIGEECETQINPELMDGERLHIFVTHDETTFQSNDGQKSGWRPKNEQPLRKKGQDRSIHVSDFLTDTIGRLKLNEDDIDDTIPHEARVIINPGKNFDGWWNIDQLIDQIKTRTIPIFEKIHPGMIAVFAFDNSSSHAKLADDTLNAANMNLNPGGKQPIMRDTIFNGQIQSMVFPNDYPDKNLRGKPKGMKLILQECGLWDSGLKGFCGNKEASVENPRCCARHVLATQEDFLNQKPILQEVIEGLGHK
;
A
#
# COMPACT_ATOMS: atom_id res chain seq x y z
N MET A 1 -6.29 8.99 52.57
CA MET A 1 -5.82 9.37 51.21
C MET A 1 -5.30 10.82 51.12
N GLU A 2 -5.24 11.60 52.21
CA GLU A 2 -4.88 13.03 52.18
C GLU A 2 -3.37 13.35 52.02
N THR A 3 -2.50 12.34 51.97
CA THR A 3 -1.04 12.53 51.99
C THR A 3 -0.35 12.28 50.65
N LEU A 4 -1.10 12.04 49.57
CA LEU A 4 -0.53 11.70 48.26
C LEU A 4 -0.59 12.90 47.30
N LYS A 5 0.50 13.16 46.56
CA LYS A 5 0.57 14.18 45.48
C LYS A 5 0.83 13.54 44.12
N PHE A 6 0.13 14.01 43.08
CA PHE A 6 0.30 13.58 41.69
C PHE A 6 1.54 14.22 41.04
N SER A 7 2.41 13.42 40.44
CA SER A 7 3.63 13.91 39.76
C SER A 7 3.43 14.02 38.24
N LYS A 8 3.61 15.23 37.69
CA LYS A 8 3.60 15.53 36.23
C LYS A 8 5.03 15.77 35.73
N ARG A 9 5.72 14.74 35.22
CA ARG A 9 6.89 14.95 34.35
C ARG A 9 6.74 14.15 33.05
N PRO A 10 6.60 14.79 31.89
CA PRO A 10 6.63 14.09 30.61
C PRO A 10 8.08 13.78 30.22
N LEU A 11 8.37 12.52 29.90
CA LEU A 11 9.59 12.14 29.18
C LEU A 11 9.32 12.25 27.67
N VAL A 12 10.23 12.96 26.99
CA VAL A 12 10.26 13.12 25.53
C VAL A 12 10.42 11.75 24.88
N ASN A 13 9.51 11.42 23.97
CA ASN A 13 9.54 10.18 23.19
C ASN A 13 10.66 10.26 22.13
N LEU A 14 11.52 9.25 22.06
CA LEU A 14 12.54 9.05 21.01
C LEU A 14 12.15 7.95 20.00
N GLY A 15 10.88 7.53 19.96
CA GLY A 15 10.27 6.93 18.77
C GLY A 15 9.57 8.02 17.95
N ASN A 16 9.49 7.86 16.61
CA ASN A 16 8.89 8.84 15.67
C ASN A 16 7.80 9.66 16.35
N SER A 17 8.15 10.90 16.75
CA SER A 17 7.34 11.67 17.68
C SER A 17 5.90 11.79 17.16
N ARG A 18 4.92 11.98 18.04
CA ARG A 18 3.53 12.26 17.62
C ARG A 18 3.49 13.38 16.59
N THR A 19 4.39 14.36 16.72
CA THR A 19 4.66 15.44 15.77
C THR A 19 5.26 14.96 14.45
N THR A 20 6.16 13.98 14.45
CA THR A 20 6.75 13.37 13.25
C THR A 20 5.71 12.52 12.51
N LYS A 21 4.94 11.68 13.21
CA LYS A 21 3.81 10.94 12.64
C LYS A 21 2.75 11.90 12.09
N TYR A 22 2.44 12.98 12.82
CA TYR A 22 1.54 14.04 12.36
C TYR A 22 2.08 14.74 11.11
N ARG A 23 3.33 15.21 11.11
CA ARG A 23 3.96 15.85 9.95
C ARG A 23 4.05 14.93 8.75
N ARG A 24 4.34 13.63 8.94
CA ARG A 24 4.30 12.62 7.87
C ARG A 24 2.90 12.42 7.33
N LYS A 25 1.88 12.36 8.20
CA LYS A 25 0.47 12.28 7.81
C LYS A 25 0.03 13.53 7.04
N ILE A 26 0.43 14.72 7.49
CA ILE A 26 0.19 15.99 6.80
C ILE A 26 0.90 16.02 5.45
N LYS A 27 2.17 15.60 5.37
CA LYS A 27 2.94 15.55 4.13
C LYS A 27 2.39 14.51 3.15
N ALA A 28 1.91 13.35 3.64
CA ALA A 28 1.20 12.36 2.83
C ALA A 28 -0.16 12.90 2.33
N LEU A 29 -0.89 13.64 3.17
CA LEU A 29 -2.12 14.34 2.79
C LEU A 29 -1.86 15.48 1.78
N GLU A 30 -0.75 16.20 1.90
CA GLU A 30 -0.31 17.24 0.97
C GLU A 30 0.15 16.64 -0.37
N ASN A 31 0.87 15.53 -0.34
CA ASN A 31 1.24 14.79 -1.55
C ASN A 31 0.00 14.19 -2.24
N GLN A 32 -0.98 13.67 -1.48
CA GLN A 32 -2.28 13.27 -2.04
C GLN A 32 -3.09 14.45 -2.61
N LYS A 33 -2.92 15.66 -2.07
CA LYS A 33 -3.54 16.89 -2.62
C LYS A 33 -2.85 17.37 -3.90
N LYS A 34 -1.52 17.20 -4.00
CA LYS A 34 -0.72 17.63 -5.15
C LYS A 34 -0.81 16.67 -6.33
N ASN A 35 -0.84 15.36 -6.06
CA ASN A 35 -0.82 14.33 -7.10
C ASN A 35 -2.20 13.98 -7.68
N GLY A 36 -3.26 14.71 -7.31
CA GLY A 36 -4.64 14.55 -7.82
C GLY A 36 -4.99 13.14 -8.31
N GLN A 37 -5.57 12.29 -7.46
CA GLN A 37 -5.93 10.93 -7.88
C GLN A 37 -6.80 10.94 -9.15
N THR A 38 -6.56 9.96 -10.02
CA THR A 38 -7.17 9.74 -11.35
C THR A 38 -8.68 9.95 -11.34
N LEU A 39 -9.36 9.49 -10.28
CA LEU A 39 -10.80 9.69 -10.09
C LEU A 39 -11.23 11.17 -10.04
N ILE A 40 -10.46 12.05 -9.39
CA ILE A 40 -10.78 13.49 -9.33
C ILE A 40 -10.58 14.13 -10.71
N GLN A 41 -9.56 13.73 -11.47
CA GLN A 41 -9.30 14.22 -12.82
C GLN A 41 -10.36 13.73 -13.83
N LEU A 42 -10.74 12.46 -13.78
CA LEU A 42 -11.80 11.87 -14.61
C LEU A 42 -13.16 12.53 -14.38
N LEU A 43 -13.56 12.71 -13.11
CA LEU A 43 -14.80 13.38 -12.75
C LEU A 43 -14.81 14.89 -13.07
N SER A 44 -13.64 15.47 -13.41
CA SER A 44 -13.55 16.84 -13.92
C SER A 44 -13.72 16.91 -15.44
N LYS A 45 -13.40 15.82 -16.15
CA LYS A 45 -13.50 15.69 -17.62
C LYS A 45 -14.89 15.26 -18.10
N GLU A 46 -15.63 14.45 -17.33
CA GLU A 46 -16.97 13.98 -17.72
C GLU A 46 -18.03 15.09 -17.83
N LYS A 47 -17.71 16.35 -17.46
CA LYS A 47 -18.58 17.50 -17.76
C LYS A 47 -18.65 17.86 -19.25
N SER A 48 -17.86 17.22 -20.12
CA SER A 48 -17.64 17.68 -21.50
C SER A 48 -18.04 16.72 -22.61
N GLN A 49 -18.43 15.47 -22.34
CA GLN A 49 -18.69 14.47 -23.38
C GLN A 49 -19.84 13.54 -23.00
N GLU A 50 -21.06 13.90 -23.42
CA GLU A 50 -22.17 12.97 -23.62
C GLU A 50 -22.22 12.62 -25.11
N THR A 51 -21.94 11.36 -25.47
CA THR A 51 -22.49 10.76 -26.69
C THR A 51 -22.77 9.28 -26.45
N SER A 52 -23.92 8.88 -26.99
CA SER A 52 -24.61 7.60 -26.99
C SER A 52 -23.74 6.40 -27.34
N ASP A 53 -24.10 5.23 -26.79
CA ASP A 53 -24.45 4.08 -27.62
C ASP A 53 -25.34 3.12 -26.79
N SER A 54 -26.51 2.81 -27.35
CA SER A 54 -27.52 1.92 -26.81
C SER A 54 -27.73 0.78 -27.80
N GLU A 55 -27.53 -0.46 -27.37
CA GLU A 55 -28.08 -1.62 -28.05
C GLU A 55 -29.04 -2.35 -27.11
N GLU A 56 -30.27 -2.48 -27.59
CA GLU A 56 -31.39 -3.16 -26.93
C GLU A 56 -31.25 -4.68 -27.01
N THR A 57 -31.73 -5.38 -25.98
CA THR A 57 -32.36 -6.68 -26.18
C THR A 57 -33.53 -6.81 -25.22
N GLN A 58 -34.71 -7.06 -25.78
CA GLN A 58 -36.00 -7.07 -25.10
C GLN A 58 -36.32 -8.41 -24.42
N ASN A 59 -37.18 -8.30 -23.38
CA ASN A 59 -38.11 -9.27 -22.80
C ASN A 59 -37.68 -10.03 -21.53
N ASN A 60 -38.15 -9.59 -20.34
CA ASN A 60 -39.47 -9.95 -19.77
C ASN A 60 -39.67 -9.26 -18.40
N ASP A 61 -40.23 -8.03 -18.39
CA ASP A 61 -40.02 -7.11 -17.26
C ASP A 61 -41.24 -6.24 -16.87
N GLU A 62 -42.03 -6.69 -15.89
CA GLU A 62 -42.86 -5.77 -15.09
C GLU A 62 -42.47 -5.79 -13.61
N GLU A 63 -42.26 -6.98 -13.03
CA GLU A 63 -41.87 -7.11 -11.62
C GLU A 63 -40.37 -6.84 -11.39
N ILE A 64 -39.53 -7.29 -12.32
CA ILE A 64 -38.09 -7.00 -12.36
C ILE A 64 -37.88 -5.50 -12.65
N ASN A 65 -38.65 -4.92 -13.58
CA ASN A 65 -38.60 -3.49 -13.88
C ASN A 65 -39.01 -2.60 -12.69
N LYS A 66 -40.05 -2.94 -11.94
CA LYS A 66 -40.41 -2.20 -10.70
C LYS A 66 -39.34 -2.31 -9.61
N LYS A 67 -38.76 -3.50 -9.40
CA LYS A 67 -37.68 -3.69 -8.42
C LYS A 67 -36.40 -2.96 -8.84
N ASN A 68 -36.06 -2.97 -10.13
CA ASN A 68 -34.93 -2.24 -10.70
C ASN A 68 -35.13 -0.73 -10.66
N ALA A 69 -36.33 -0.22 -10.96
CA ALA A 69 -36.67 1.19 -10.88
C ALA A 69 -36.59 1.72 -9.44
N ASN A 70 -37.16 1.00 -8.46
CA ASN A 70 -37.07 1.38 -7.04
C ASN A 70 -35.63 1.34 -6.51
N LYS A 71 -34.82 0.37 -6.96
CA LYS A 71 -33.42 0.25 -6.58
C LYS A 71 -32.57 1.36 -7.21
N SER A 72 -32.83 1.73 -8.46
CA SER A 72 -32.19 2.86 -9.14
C SER A 72 -32.54 4.19 -8.45
N MET A 73 -33.83 4.41 -8.13
CA MET A 73 -34.31 5.59 -7.39
C MET A 73 -33.61 5.76 -6.03
N LYS A 74 -33.38 4.64 -5.32
CA LYS A 74 -32.64 4.61 -4.05
C LYS A 74 -31.19 5.09 -4.22
N TYR A 75 -30.49 4.68 -5.28
CA TYR A 75 -29.11 5.12 -5.52
C TYR A 75 -29.02 6.59 -5.92
N VAL A 76 -29.96 7.09 -6.74
CA VAL A 76 -30.05 8.51 -7.10
C VAL A 76 -30.17 9.41 -5.87
N THR A 77 -30.94 8.99 -4.86
CA THR A 77 -31.05 9.74 -3.61
C THR A 77 -29.71 9.83 -2.87
N PHE A 78 -28.95 8.73 -2.78
CA PHE A 78 -27.62 8.74 -2.15
C PHE A 78 -26.61 9.59 -2.92
N ILE A 79 -26.64 9.55 -4.25
CA ILE A 79 -25.79 10.38 -5.12
C ILE A 79 -26.05 11.86 -4.82
N ASN A 80 -27.31 12.28 -4.78
CA ASN A 80 -27.70 13.66 -4.53
C ASN A 80 -27.33 14.13 -3.11
N GLN A 81 -27.45 13.26 -2.10
CA GLN A 81 -27.02 13.57 -0.72
C GLN A 81 -25.51 13.81 -0.65
N ILE A 82 -24.71 12.98 -1.33
CA ILE A 82 -23.25 13.15 -1.38
C ILE A 82 -22.88 14.42 -2.14
N GLU A 83 -23.53 14.69 -3.27
CA GLU A 83 -23.31 15.90 -4.05
C GLU A 83 -23.65 17.17 -3.25
N THR A 84 -24.75 17.14 -2.50
CA THR A 84 -25.14 18.25 -1.61
C THR A 84 -24.06 18.49 -0.56
N LYS A 85 -23.59 17.45 0.14
CA LYS A 85 -22.50 17.56 1.12
C LYS A 85 -21.20 18.11 0.50
N LEU A 86 -20.86 17.67 -0.71
CA LEU A 86 -19.68 18.16 -1.42
C LEU A 86 -19.80 19.65 -1.80
N LYS A 87 -21.02 20.14 -2.05
CA LYS A 87 -21.30 21.56 -2.36
C LYS A 87 -21.36 22.43 -1.10
N THR A 88 -22.05 21.99 -0.04
CA THR A 88 -22.32 22.81 1.17
C THR A 88 -21.16 22.80 2.17
N GLU A 89 -20.46 21.68 2.34
CA GLU A 89 -19.41 21.52 3.37
C GLU A 89 -17.99 21.54 2.78
N ASN A 90 -17.86 22.04 1.54
CA ASN A 90 -16.63 21.96 0.76
C ASN A 90 -15.41 22.58 1.49
N GLN A 91 -15.60 23.63 2.29
CA GLN A 91 -14.49 24.27 3.03
C GLN A 91 -14.08 23.51 4.30
N GLN A 92 -14.97 22.71 4.89
CA GLN A 92 -14.71 21.97 6.14
C GLN A 92 -14.13 20.56 5.90
N LEU A 93 -14.36 20.00 4.70
CA LEU A 93 -13.91 18.66 4.37
C LEU A 93 -12.42 18.62 4.00
N THR A 94 -11.67 17.71 4.63
CA THR A 94 -10.30 17.39 4.20
C THR A 94 -10.30 16.77 2.79
N SER A 95 -9.19 16.89 2.05
CA SER A 95 -9.04 16.28 0.72
C SER A 95 -9.33 14.78 0.68
N GLY A 96 -8.83 14.02 1.67
CA GLY A 96 -9.07 12.58 1.78
C GLY A 96 -10.55 12.24 2.02
N HIS A 97 -11.28 13.06 2.79
CA HIS A 97 -12.73 12.87 2.97
C HIS A 97 -13.49 13.15 1.67
N LYS A 98 -13.15 14.22 0.93
CA LYS A 98 -13.76 14.52 -0.37
C LYS A 98 -13.56 13.39 -1.37
N MET A 99 -12.35 12.86 -1.43
CA MET A 99 -11.99 11.72 -2.27
C MET A 99 -12.82 10.47 -1.95
N ARG A 100 -12.97 10.13 -0.66
CA ARG A 100 -13.83 9.01 -0.23
C ARG A 100 -15.29 9.22 -0.62
N LEU A 101 -15.81 10.43 -0.42
CA LEU A 101 -17.18 10.78 -0.82
C LEU A 101 -17.37 10.64 -2.33
N LYS A 102 -16.43 11.14 -3.15
CA LYS A 102 -16.47 10.99 -4.61
C LYS A 102 -16.38 9.51 -5.05
N ALA A 103 -15.54 8.70 -4.40
CA ALA A 103 -15.47 7.28 -4.68
C ALA A 103 -16.80 6.56 -4.40
N VAL A 104 -17.43 6.87 -3.27
CA VAL A 104 -18.75 6.33 -2.92
C VAL A 104 -19.83 6.83 -3.88
N GLN A 105 -19.77 8.10 -4.29
CA GLN A 105 -20.67 8.67 -5.30
C GLN A 105 -20.56 7.91 -6.62
N TYR A 106 -19.32 7.71 -7.11
CA TYR A 106 -19.07 6.99 -8.36
C TYR A 106 -19.52 5.52 -8.28
N TYR A 107 -19.29 4.87 -7.14
CA TYR A 107 -19.83 3.53 -6.89
C TYR A 107 -21.35 3.48 -7.07
N PHE A 108 -22.09 4.42 -6.45
CA PHE A 108 -23.54 4.47 -6.61
C PHE A 108 -23.99 4.82 -8.04
N GLN A 109 -23.23 5.65 -8.76
CA GLN A 109 -23.49 5.93 -10.18
C GLN A 109 -23.33 4.69 -11.05
N LEU A 110 -22.32 3.84 -10.79
CA LEU A 110 -22.18 2.56 -11.47
C LEU A 110 -23.35 1.62 -11.15
N LEU A 111 -23.79 1.58 -9.89
CA LEU A 111 -24.97 0.78 -9.52
C LEU A 111 -26.26 1.28 -10.20
N SER A 112 -26.46 2.60 -10.32
CA SER A 112 -27.65 3.14 -11.00
C SER A 112 -27.64 2.87 -12.50
N LYS A 113 -26.44 2.74 -13.10
CA LYS A 113 -26.24 2.31 -14.50
C LYS A 113 -26.35 0.79 -14.68
N GLY A 114 -26.72 0.04 -13.64
CA GLY A 114 -26.95 -1.41 -13.73
C GLY A 114 -25.70 -2.28 -13.56
N HIS A 115 -24.53 -1.71 -13.25
CA HIS A 115 -23.34 -2.52 -12.99
C HIS A 115 -23.52 -3.39 -11.74
N ALA A 116 -23.04 -4.64 -11.80
CA ALA A 116 -22.99 -5.51 -10.62
C ALA A 116 -22.14 -4.88 -9.51
N LYS A 117 -22.55 -5.06 -8.25
CA LYS A 117 -21.86 -4.47 -7.08
C LYS A 117 -20.36 -4.76 -7.06
N LEU A 118 -19.98 -5.98 -7.40
CA LEU A 118 -18.58 -6.40 -7.44
C LEU A 118 -17.79 -5.62 -8.49
N LYS A 119 -18.29 -5.55 -9.73
CA LYS A 119 -17.66 -4.81 -10.82
C LYS A 119 -17.54 -3.33 -10.48
N ALA A 120 -18.59 -2.73 -9.91
CA ALA A 120 -18.58 -1.35 -9.46
C ALA A 120 -17.52 -1.09 -8.35
N SER A 121 -17.38 -1.99 -7.38
CA SER A 121 -16.35 -1.88 -6.33
C SER A 121 -14.93 -2.05 -6.89
N GLN A 122 -14.72 -2.98 -7.83
CA GLN A 122 -13.44 -3.18 -8.49
C GLN A 122 -13.03 -1.94 -9.29
N THR A 123 -13.92 -1.40 -10.13
CA THR A 123 -13.65 -0.18 -10.89
C THR A 123 -13.32 1.01 -9.99
N VAL A 124 -14.05 1.19 -8.88
CA VAL A 124 -13.74 2.26 -7.91
C VAL A 124 -12.39 2.03 -7.22
N ALA A 125 -12.06 0.78 -6.87
CA ALA A 125 -10.78 0.45 -6.25
C ALA A 125 -9.61 0.69 -7.21
N GLU A 126 -9.74 0.28 -8.47
CA GLU A 126 -8.78 0.55 -9.55
C GLU A 126 -8.58 2.06 -9.74
N LEU A 127 -9.65 2.84 -9.81
CA LEU A 127 -9.59 4.30 -9.93
C LEU A 127 -8.95 5.00 -8.73
N LEU A 128 -8.98 4.36 -7.56
CA LEU A 128 -8.31 4.82 -6.35
C LEU A 128 -6.88 4.29 -6.22
N ASN A 129 -6.39 3.54 -7.21
CA ASN A 129 -5.13 2.78 -7.17
C ASN A 129 -5.02 1.91 -5.91
N ARG A 130 -6.13 1.29 -5.49
CA ARG A 130 -6.20 0.41 -4.32
C ARG A 130 -6.04 -1.08 -4.64
N GLY A 131 -5.83 -1.42 -5.91
CA GLY A 131 -5.61 -2.79 -6.35
C GLY A 131 -6.86 -3.67 -6.29
N VAL A 132 -6.62 -4.99 -6.33
CA VAL A 132 -7.67 -6.02 -6.39
C VAL A 132 -8.37 -6.16 -5.04
N CYS A 133 -9.70 -6.26 -5.06
CA CYS A 133 -10.51 -6.51 -3.87
C CYS A 133 -10.63 -8.02 -3.59
N TYR A 134 -9.95 -8.51 -2.54
CA TYR A 134 -9.99 -9.91 -2.13
C TYR A 134 -11.17 -10.29 -1.22
N GLN A 135 -12.01 -9.32 -0.84
CA GLN A 135 -13.08 -9.52 0.16
C GLN A 135 -14.04 -10.68 -0.15
N LYS A 136 -14.25 -11.02 -1.43
CA LYS A 136 -15.11 -12.14 -1.84
C LYS A 136 -14.49 -13.52 -1.58
N LEU A 137 -13.17 -13.59 -1.41
CA LEU A 137 -12.39 -14.81 -1.21
C LEU A 137 -11.99 -14.98 0.26
N ILE A 138 -12.22 -13.97 1.10
CA ILE A 138 -11.87 -13.98 2.53
C ILE A 138 -13.09 -14.43 3.36
N PRO A 139 -12.90 -15.32 4.35
CA PRO A 139 -13.93 -15.69 5.31
C PRO A 139 -14.58 -14.47 6.00
N LYS A 140 -15.82 -14.65 6.45
CA LYS A 140 -16.49 -13.71 7.34
C LYS A 140 -16.70 -14.36 8.69
N PHE A 141 -16.58 -13.58 9.74
CA PHE A 141 -16.89 -14.03 11.08
C PHE A 141 -18.18 -13.35 11.53
N ILE A 142 -19.12 -14.14 12.03
CA ILE A 142 -20.41 -13.67 12.56
C ILE A 142 -20.57 -14.11 14.01
N GLY A 143 -21.54 -13.51 14.70
CA GLY A 143 -21.72 -13.64 16.15
C GLY A 143 -21.29 -12.36 16.86
N GLU A 144 -21.60 -12.26 18.15
CA GLU A 144 -21.22 -11.07 18.94
C GLU A 144 -19.70 -11.02 19.18
N GLU A 145 -19.05 -12.18 19.26
CA GLU A 145 -17.63 -12.34 19.53
C GLU A 145 -16.87 -12.87 18.30
N CYS A 146 -17.47 -12.79 17.10
CA CYS A 146 -16.91 -13.31 15.86
C CYS A 146 -16.59 -14.81 15.90
N GLU A 147 -17.38 -15.58 16.65
CA GLU A 147 -17.11 -16.98 16.95
C GLU A 147 -17.39 -17.96 15.81
N THR A 148 -18.22 -17.57 14.83
CA THR A 148 -18.61 -18.45 13.71
C THR A 148 -18.00 -17.98 12.40
N GLN A 149 -17.10 -18.78 11.84
CA GLN A 149 -16.53 -18.56 10.52
C GLN A 149 -17.49 -19.03 9.40
N ILE A 150 -17.70 -18.16 8.42
CA ILE A 150 -18.44 -18.43 7.18
C ILE A 150 -17.49 -18.25 6.02
N ASN A 151 -17.20 -19.34 5.31
CA ASN A 151 -16.41 -19.30 4.09
C ASN A 151 -17.26 -18.80 2.92
N PRO A 152 -16.66 -18.03 1.99
CA PRO A 152 -17.34 -17.62 0.76
C PRO A 152 -17.55 -18.81 -0.20
N GLU A 153 -18.53 -18.66 -1.09
CA GLU A 153 -18.70 -19.53 -2.25
C GLU A 153 -17.57 -19.23 -3.25
N LEU A 154 -16.72 -20.23 -3.50
CA LEU A 154 -15.59 -20.14 -4.42
C LEU A 154 -15.99 -20.69 -5.79
N MET A 155 -15.62 -19.98 -6.85
CA MET A 155 -15.74 -20.49 -8.22
C MET A 155 -14.59 -21.46 -8.55
N ASP A 156 -14.73 -22.20 -9.65
CA ASP A 156 -13.69 -23.12 -10.09
C ASP A 156 -12.34 -22.40 -10.33
N GLY A 157 -11.26 -22.96 -9.77
CA GLY A 157 -9.93 -22.35 -9.75
C GLY A 157 -9.70 -21.24 -8.69
N GLU A 158 -10.71 -20.82 -7.93
CA GLU A 158 -10.53 -19.89 -6.82
C GLU A 158 -10.05 -20.62 -5.54
N ARG A 159 -9.16 -19.95 -4.79
CA ARG A 159 -8.66 -20.45 -3.51
C ARG A 159 -9.15 -19.56 -2.38
N LEU A 160 -9.39 -20.15 -1.21
CA LEU A 160 -9.74 -19.38 -0.01
C LEU A 160 -8.59 -18.44 0.35
N HIS A 161 -8.89 -17.19 0.66
CA HIS A 161 -7.91 -16.19 1.07
C HIS A 161 -8.00 -15.95 2.56
N ILE A 162 -6.88 -15.94 3.26
CA ILE A 162 -6.83 -15.68 4.70
C ILE A 162 -6.18 -14.31 4.92
N PHE A 163 -6.83 -13.47 5.71
CA PHE A 163 -6.32 -12.15 5.99
C PHE A 163 -5.20 -12.22 7.02
N VAL A 164 -4.03 -11.69 6.67
CA VAL A 164 -2.83 -11.69 7.53
C VAL A 164 -2.41 -10.25 7.79
N THR A 165 -2.42 -9.86 9.06
CA THR A 165 -1.98 -8.55 9.52
C THR A 165 -0.58 -8.63 10.13
N HIS A 166 0.17 -7.55 9.99
CA HIS A 166 1.51 -7.40 10.54
C HIS A 166 1.65 -6.06 11.23
N ASP A 167 2.33 -6.05 12.38
CA ASP A 167 2.80 -4.82 13.01
C ASP A 167 4.06 -5.07 13.85
N GLU A 168 4.74 -3.97 14.16
CA GLU A 168 5.97 -3.94 14.93
C GLU A 168 5.78 -3.11 16.20
N THR A 169 6.30 -3.61 17.31
CA THR A 169 6.31 -2.86 18.57
C THR A 169 7.66 -2.95 19.26
N THR A 170 7.97 -1.94 20.06
CA THR A 170 9.21 -1.90 20.83
C THR A 170 8.87 -1.70 22.29
N PHE A 171 9.35 -2.61 23.14
CA PHE A 171 9.21 -2.54 24.59
C PHE A 171 10.55 -2.19 25.19
N GLN A 172 10.56 -1.26 26.14
CA GLN A 172 11.74 -0.81 26.85
C GLN A 172 11.73 -1.36 28.29
N SER A 173 12.91 -1.59 28.87
CA SER A 173 13.04 -2.15 30.22
C SER A 173 12.43 -1.24 31.29
N ASN A 174 12.39 0.07 31.03
CA ASN A 174 11.74 1.05 31.90
C ASN A 174 10.40 1.56 31.34
N ASP A 175 9.74 0.81 30.44
CA ASP A 175 8.37 1.11 30.03
C ASP A 175 7.41 0.82 31.19
N GLY A 176 7.02 1.88 31.89
CA GLY A 176 6.08 1.82 33.01
C GLY A 176 5.27 3.10 33.14
N GLN A 177 4.37 3.15 34.12
CA GLN A 177 3.51 4.31 34.34
C GLN A 177 4.34 5.58 34.62
N LYS A 178 4.24 6.56 33.71
CA LYS A 178 4.99 7.82 33.78
C LYS A 178 4.51 8.76 34.90
N SER A 179 3.29 8.57 35.37
CA SER A 179 2.71 9.28 36.52
C SER A 179 2.31 8.30 37.61
N GLY A 180 2.25 8.78 38.84
CA GLY A 180 1.80 8.01 39.99
C GLY A 180 1.59 8.91 41.19
N TRP A 181 0.97 8.35 42.22
CA TRP A 181 0.80 8.98 43.52
C TRP A 181 2.03 8.71 44.38
N ARG A 182 2.52 9.73 45.08
CA ARG A 182 3.64 9.60 46.02
C ARG A 182 3.35 10.27 47.35
N PRO A 183 3.89 9.76 48.48
CA PRO A 183 3.79 10.42 49.78
C PRO A 183 4.33 11.85 49.73
N LYS A 184 3.69 12.73 50.51
CA LYS A 184 4.13 14.12 50.70
C LYS A 184 5.53 14.09 51.32
N ASN A 185 6.49 14.71 50.64
CA ASN A 185 7.93 14.79 50.98
C ASN A 185 8.82 13.61 50.53
N GLU A 186 8.28 12.62 49.82
CA GLU A 186 9.09 11.56 49.22
C GLU A 186 9.30 11.77 47.72
N GLN A 187 10.48 11.39 47.22
CA GLN A 187 10.80 11.37 45.80
C GLN A 187 11.24 9.96 45.39
N PRO A 188 10.32 9.09 44.94
CA PRO A 188 10.70 7.78 44.44
C PRO A 188 11.64 7.96 43.24
N LEU A 189 12.86 7.44 43.39
CA LEU A 189 13.88 7.47 42.34
C LEU A 189 13.46 6.52 41.23
N ARG A 190 13.42 7.05 40.00
CA ARG A 190 13.22 6.24 38.80
C ARG A 190 14.52 6.16 38.04
N LYS A 191 14.81 4.99 37.46
CA LYS A 191 15.91 4.85 36.52
C LYS A 191 15.77 5.89 35.41
N LYS A 192 16.88 6.55 35.09
CA LYS A 192 16.92 7.59 34.06
C LYS A 192 16.96 6.93 32.69
N GLY A 193 16.09 7.36 31.78
CA GLY A 193 16.02 6.84 30.41
C GLY A 193 15.20 5.55 30.27
N GLN A 194 15.02 5.11 29.03
CA GLN A 194 14.21 3.93 28.70
C GLN A 194 14.95 2.60 28.93
N ASP A 195 16.29 2.65 29.05
CA ASP A 195 17.19 1.49 29.18
C ASP A 195 17.07 0.55 27.97
N ARG A 196 17.48 -0.72 28.08
CA ARG A 196 17.43 -1.69 26.98
C ARG A 196 16.03 -1.91 26.45
N SER A 197 15.93 -2.16 25.16
CA SER A 197 14.68 -2.52 24.49
C SER A 197 14.71 -3.87 23.85
N ILE A 198 13.52 -4.40 23.62
CA ILE A 198 13.23 -5.46 22.68
C ILE A 198 12.33 -4.90 21.59
N HIS A 199 12.56 -5.28 20.35
CA HIS A 199 11.68 -5.02 19.22
C HIS A 199 11.03 -6.32 18.81
N VAL A 200 9.71 -6.33 18.67
CA VAL A 200 8.89 -7.50 18.36
C VAL A 200 8.15 -7.24 17.06
N SER A 201 8.32 -8.15 16.10
CA SER A 201 7.59 -8.20 14.84
C SER A 201 6.74 -9.48 14.84
N ASP A 202 5.45 -9.39 14.60
CA ASP A 202 4.53 -10.55 14.65
C ASP A 202 3.46 -10.47 13.56
N PHE A 203 2.90 -11.63 13.21
CA PHE A 203 1.84 -11.78 12.23
C PHE A 203 0.60 -12.38 12.88
N LEU A 204 -0.58 -11.84 12.56
CA LEU A 204 -1.86 -12.31 13.05
C LEU A 204 -2.80 -12.58 11.90
N THR A 205 -3.58 -13.64 12.01
CA THR A 205 -4.68 -13.99 11.10
C THR A 205 -6.01 -13.81 11.81
N ASP A 206 -7.06 -13.61 11.03
CA ASP A 206 -8.44 -13.59 11.52
C ASP A 206 -8.96 -14.98 11.96
N THR A 207 -8.36 -16.05 11.46
CA THR A 207 -8.76 -17.44 11.77
C THR A 207 -8.19 -17.97 13.07
N ILE A 208 -6.89 -17.78 13.33
CA ILE A 208 -6.19 -18.39 14.48
C ILE A 208 -5.53 -17.37 15.42
N GLY A 209 -5.68 -16.07 15.14
CA GLY A 209 -4.93 -15.04 15.84
C GLY A 209 -3.44 -15.13 15.47
N ARG A 210 -2.56 -15.32 16.46
CA ARG A 210 -1.11 -15.36 16.22
C ARG A 210 -0.74 -16.50 15.26
N LEU A 211 0.06 -16.19 14.25
CA LEU A 211 0.53 -17.19 13.30
C LEU A 211 1.63 -18.05 13.92
N LYS A 212 1.23 -19.22 14.42
CA LYS A 212 2.09 -20.23 15.04
C LYS A 212 1.50 -21.63 14.84
N LEU A 213 2.35 -22.64 14.83
CA LEU A 213 1.93 -24.04 14.83
C LEU A 213 1.23 -24.37 16.16
N ASN A 214 0.38 -25.40 16.11
CA ASN A 214 -0.14 -26.00 17.35
C ASN A 214 0.95 -26.84 18.02
N GLU A 215 0.79 -27.10 19.31
CA GLU A 215 1.77 -27.90 20.08
C GLU A 215 1.94 -29.32 19.52
N ASP A 216 0.89 -29.87 18.90
CA ASP A 216 0.89 -31.20 18.28
C ASP A 216 1.45 -31.20 16.85
N ASP A 217 1.53 -30.03 16.20
CA ASP A 217 2.02 -29.87 14.82
C ASP A 217 3.54 -29.63 14.81
N ILE A 218 4.29 -30.55 15.39
CA ILE A 218 5.76 -30.46 15.47
C ILE A 218 6.35 -30.76 14.10
N ASP A 219 7.02 -29.77 13.51
CA ASP A 219 7.77 -29.90 12.28
C ASP A 219 9.12 -29.19 12.45
N ASP A 220 10.17 -29.98 12.71
CA ASP A 220 11.53 -29.47 12.98
C ASP A 220 12.14 -28.71 11.78
N THR A 221 11.51 -28.76 10.61
CA THR A 221 11.97 -28.05 9.41
C THR A 221 11.49 -26.60 9.35
N ILE A 222 10.46 -26.25 10.14
CA ILE A 222 9.88 -24.90 10.15
C ILE A 222 9.84 -24.33 11.57
N PRO A 223 9.98 -23.00 11.72
CA PRO A 223 9.83 -22.35 13.03
C PRO A 223 8.42 -22.54 13.60
N HIS A 224 8.32 -22.69 14.92
CA HIS A 224 7.03 -22.85 15.59
C HIS A 224 6.16 -21.58 15.56
N GLU A 225 6.76 -20.39 15.57
CA GLU A 225 6.03 -19.12 15.50
C GLU A 225 6.65 -18.13 14.50
N ALA A 226 5.79 -17.36 13.83
CA ALA A 226 6.20 -16.35 12.87
C ALA A 226 6.90 -15.16 13.54
N ARG A 227 6.66 -14.95 14.84
CA ARG A 227 7.23 -13.85 15.64
C ARG A 227 8.75 -13.84 15.58
N VAL A 228 9.29 -12.63 15.45
CA VAL A 228 10.71 -12.35 15.61
C VAL A 228 10.88 -11.28 16.69
N ILE A 229 11.82 -11.54 17.61
CA ILE A 229 12.21 -10.60 18.66
C ILE A 229 13.70 -10.30 18.47
N ILE A 230 14.04 -9.01 18.40
CA ILE A 230 15.42 -8.56 18.33
C ILE A 230 15.73 -7.60 19.48
N ASN A 231 16.99 -7.52 19.88
CA ASN A 231 17.51 -6.50 20.77
C ASN A 231 18.13 -5.39 19.91
N PRO A 232 17.43 -4.26 19.70
CA PRO A 232 17.93 -3.28 18.76
C PRO A 232 19.16 -2.54 19.29
N GLY A 233 20.12 -2.30 18.40
CA GLY A 233 21.29 -1.45 18.67
C GLY A 233 22.53 -1.87 17.88
N LYS A 234 23.47 -0.93 17.74
CA LYS A 234 24.70 -1.10 16.93
C LYS A 234 25.58 -2.28 17.39
N ASN A 235 25.57 -2.58 18.69
CA ASN A 235 26.35 -3.66 19.31
C ASN A 235 25.48 -4.88 19.69
N PHE A 236 24.28 -4.97 19.12
CA PHE A 236 23.32 -6.05 19.33
C PHE A 236 22.83 -6.55 17.96
N ASP A 237 21.54 -6.81 17.79
CA ASP A 237 20.95 -7.42 16.60
C ASP A 237 20.72 -6.42 15.44
N GLY A 238 21.32 -5.23 15.53
CA GLY A 238 21.10 -4.14 14.58
C GLY A 238 19.76 -3.43 14.79
N TRP A 239 19.32 -2.66 13.80
CA TRP A 239 17.99 -2.04 13.81
C TRP A 239 17.09 -2.80 12.84
N TRP A 240 15.81 -2.93 13.21
CA TRP A 240 14.81 -3.57 12.36
C TRP A 240 14.78 -2.91 10.97
N ASN A 241 14.85 -3.73 9.93
CA ASN A 241 14.84 -3.29 8.55
C ASN A 241 14.03 -4.24 7.65
N ILE A 242 13.80 -3.80 6.42
CA ILE A 242 12.99 -4.53 5.44
C ILE A 242 13.58 -5.89 5.04
N ASP A 243 14.91 -6.05 5.06
CA ASP A 243 15.55 -7.31 4.69
C ASP A 243 15.29 -8.36 5.77
N GLN A 244 15.28 -7.95 7.05
CA GLN A 244 14.83 -8.79 8.17
C GLN A 244 13.34 -9.14 8.10
N LEU A 245 12.47 -8.21 7.68
CA LEU A 245 11.05 -8.51 7.47
C LEU A 245 10.84 -9.50 6.31
N ILE A 246 11.56 -9.34 5.21
CA ILE A 246 11.53 -10.28 4.08
C ILE A 246 12.02 -11.66 4.53
N ASP A 247 13.09 -11.73 5.29
CA ASP A 247 13.60 -12.97 5.86
C ASP A 247 12.58 -13.64 6.78
N GLN A 248 11.95 -12.87 7.69
CA GLN A 248 10.87 -13.36 8.54
C GLN A 248 9.71 -13.96 7.72
N ILE A 249 9.32 -13.29 6.63
CA ILE A 249 8.24 -13.75 5.75
C ILE A 249 8.61 -15.07 5.07
N LYS A 250 9.81 -15.15 4.50
CA LYS A 250 10.28 -16.31 3.74
C LYS A 250 10.56 -17.53 4.60
N THR A 251 11.17 -17.31 5.77
CA THR A 251 11.69 -18.41 6.61
C THR A 251 10.71 -18.84 7.69
N ARG A 252 9.76 -17.98 8.08
CA ARG A 252 8.81 -18.27 9.16
C ARG A 252 7.36 -18.14 8.71
N THR A 253 6.95 -16.96 8.27
CA THR A 253 5.53 -16.62 8.10
C THR A 253 4.86 -17.49 7.05
N ILE A 254 5.40 -17.56 5.83
CA ILE A 254 4.79 -18.34 4.75
C ILE A 254 4.85 -19.85 5.02
N PRO A 255 5.99 -20.45 5.45
CA PRO A 255 6.02 -21.87 5.79
C PRO A 255 5.00 -22.27 6.87
N ILE A 256 4.86 -21.47 7.93
CA ILE A 256 3.85 -21.70 8.98
C ILE A 256 2.44 -21.54 8.41
N PHE A 257 2.21 -20.51 7.59
CA PHE A 257 0.92 -20.27 6.95
C PHE A 257 0.51 -21.45 6.06
N GLU A 258 1.37 -21.92 5.17
CA GLU A 258 1.05 -23.02 4.26
C GLU A 258 0.80 -24.34 4.99
N LYS A 259 1.46 -24.55 6.14
CA LYS A 259 1.20 -25.70 7.01
C LYS A 259 -0.20 -25.66 7.64
N ILE A 260 -0.59 -24.49 8.16
CA ILE A 260 -1.87 -24.32 8.88
C ILE A 260 -3.05 -24.14 7.93
N HIS A 261 -2.81 -23.50 6.78
CA HIS A 261 -3.82 -23.13 5.78
C HIS A 261 -3.48 -23.77 4.43
N PRO A 262 -3.44 -25.11 4.32
CA PRO A 262 -2.99 -25.79 3.12
C PRO A 262 -3.88 -25.45 1.92
N GLY A 263 -3.26 -25.07 0.82
CA GLY A 263 -3.96 -24.70 -0.42
C GLY A 263 -4.67 -23.34 -0.37
N MET A 264 -4.48 -22.55 0.68
CA MET A 264 -5.05 -21.20 0.80
C MET A 264 -4.05 -20.12 0.40
N ILE A 265 -4.52 -18.88 0.27
CA ILE A 265 -3.70 -17.72 -0.09
C ILE A 265 -3.70 -16.70 1.06
N ALA A 266 -2.53 -16.39 1.62
CA ALA A 266 -2.38 -15.27 2.54
C ALA A 266 -2.55 -13.94 1.80
N VAL A 267 -3.36 -13.04 2.37
CA VAL A 267 -3.51 -11.64 1.94
C VAL A 267 -2.94 -10.74 3.03
N PHE A 268 -1.80 -10.13 2.76
CA PHE A 268 -1.07 -9.36 3.76
C PHE A 268 -1.52 -7.90 3.84
N ALA A 269 -1.68 -7.43 5.07
CA ALA A 269 -1.90 -6.03 5.38
C ALA A 269 -0.78 -5.50 6.27
N PHE A 270 -0.05 -4.53 5.71
CA PHE A 270 1.00 -3.78 6.40
C PHE A 270 0.57 -2.34 6.65
N ASP A 271 1.20 -1.69 7.63
CA ASP A 271 1.08 -0.25 7.79
C ASP A 271 1.85 0.51 6.70
N ASN A 272 1.64 1.83 6.61
CA ASN A 272 2.31 2.69 5.63
C ASN A 272 3.72 3.16 6.10
N SER A 273 4.45 2.32 6.84
CA SER A 273 5.85 2.61 7.17
C SER A 273 6.69 2.75 5.91
N SER A 274 7.70 3.63 5.97
CA SER A 274 8.61 3.84 4.83
C SER A 274 9.44 2.60 4.49
N SER A 275 9.65 1.69 5.44
CA SER A 275 10.31 0.40 5.19
C SER A 275 9.49 -0.48 4.25
N HIS A 276 8.17 -0.56 4.46
CA HIS A 276 7.25 -1.37 3.64
C HIS A 276 7.10 -0.83 2.21
N ALA A 277 7.33 0.47 2.01
CA ALA A 277 7.32 1.13 0.70
C ALA A 277 8.69 1.12 -0.01
N LYS A 278 9.69 0.39 0.51
CA LYS A 278 10.99 0.28 -0.16
C LYS A 278 10.81 -0.45 -1.51
N LEU A 279 11.41 0.10 -2.55
CA LEU A 279 11.52 -0.54 -3.86
C LEU A 279 12.77 -1.44 -3.88
N ALA A 280 12.79 -2.46 -4.73
CA ALA A 280 13.97 -3.28 -4.89
C ALA A 280 15.15 -2.46 -5.47
N ASP A 281 16.36 -2.93 -5.26
CA ASP A 281 17.57 -2.19 -5.67
C ASP A 281 17.70 -2.08 -7.19
N ASP A 282 17.09 -3.02 -7.92
CA ASP A 282 17.02 -3.08 -9.37
C ASP A 282 15.74 -2.46 -9.96
N THR A 283 14.86 -1.86 -9.13
CA THR A 283 13.59 -1.28 -9.58
C THR A 283 13.79 -0.11 -10.56
N LEU A 284 12.92 -0.02 -11.57
CA LEU A 284 12.88 1.06 -12.55
C LEU A 284 12.55 2.40 -11.85
N ASN A 285 13.50 3.34 -11.88
CA ASN A 285 13.28 4.65 -11.25
C ASN A 285 14.04 5.77 -11.99
N ALA A 286 13.34 6.47 -12.88
CA ALA A 286 13.91 7.54 -13.67
C ALA A 286 14.58 8.66 -12.84
N ALA A 287 14.20 8.86 -11.57
CA ALA A 287 14.84 9.85 -10.70
C ALA A 287 16.29 9.48 -10.32
N ASN A 288 16.65 8.20 -10.39
CA ASN A 288 17.97 7.69 -10.07
C ASN A 288 18.84 7.43 -11.31
N MET A 289 18.34 7.73 -12.52
CA MET A 289 19.06 7.53 -13.77
C MET A 289 19.83 8.77 -14.19
N ASN A 290 20.98 8.57 -14.85
CA ASN A 290 21.71 9.63 -15.52
C ASN A 290 21.16 9.88 -16.92
N LEU A 291 21.38 11.09 -17.46
CA LEU A 291 21.03 11.39 -18.85
C LEU A 291 21.87 10.55 -19.83
N ASN A 292 23.17 10.42 -19.53
CA ASN A 292 24.13 9.68 -20.32
C ASN A 292 24.50 8.35 -19.63
N PRO A 293 24.99 7.35 -20.38
CA PRO A 293 25.48 6.09 -19.83
C PRO A 293 26.50 6.19 -18.69
N GLY A 294 26.50 5.18 -17.81
CA GLY A 294 27.52 5.04 -16.77
C GLY A 294 27.41 6.06 -15.63
N GLY A 295 28.54 6.40 -15.00
CA GLY A 295 28.56 7.20 -13.79
C GLY A 295 27.93 6.48 -12.59
N LYS A 296 27.65 7.23 -11.51
CA LYS A 296 26.96 6.70 -10.33
C LYS A 296 25.45 6.67 -10.60
N GLN A 297 24.94 5.52 -11.02
CA GLN A 297 23.51 5.21 -11.13
C GLN A 297 23.30 3.70 -10.89
N PRO A 298 22.13 3.25 -10.41
CA PRO A 298 21.88 1.84 -10.15
C PRO A 298 21.74 1.05 -11.45
N ILE A 299 21.97 -0.26 -11.35
CA ILE A 299 21.66 -1.23 -12.42
C ILE A 299 20.19 -1.61 -12.24
N MET A 300 19.34 -1.21 -13.17
CA MET A 300 17.91 -1.51 -13.13
C MET A 300 17.59 -2.74 -13.97
N ARG A 301 16.51 -3.44 -13.62
CA ARG A 301 15.90 -4.51 -14.41
C ARG A 301 15.43 -3.98 -15.76
N ASP A 302 15.24 -4.89 -16.71
CA ASP A 302 14.74 -4.51 -18.03
C ASP A 302 13.30 -3.97 -17.95
N THR A 303 13.00 -3.07 -18.89
CA THR A 303 11.72 -2.37 -18.99
C THR A 303 10.90 -2.98 -20.14
N ILE A 304 9.58 -2.81 -20.16
CA ILE A 304 8.74 -3.29 -21.27
C ILE A 304 8.19 -2.08 -22.00
N PHE A 305 8.60 -1.92 -23.26
CA PHE A 305 8.17 -0.83 -24.10
C PHE A 305 7.42 -1.37 -25.32
N ASN A 306 6.16 -0.94 -25.50
CA ASN A 306 5.27 -1.42 -26.58
C ASN A 306 5.21 -2.96 -26.68
N GLY A 307 5.22 -3.65 -25.54
CA GLY A 307 5.20 -5.12 -25.47
C GLY A 307 6.53 -5.81 -25.78
N GLN A 308 7.61 -5.05 -26.03
CA GLN A 308 8.95 -5.59 -26.25
C GLN A 308 9.86 -5.30 -25.05
N ILE A 309 10.77 -6.22 -24.77
CA ILE A 309 11.77 -6.05 -23.72
C ILE A 309 12.78 -5.00 -24.19
N GLN A 310 12.93 -3.96 -23.39
CA GLN A 310 13.91 -2.91 -23.57
C GLN A 310 14.96 -3.04 -22.47
N SER A 311 16.18 -3.43 -22.84
CA SER A 311 17.23 -3.62 -21.85
C SER A 311 17.75 -2.30 -21.30
N MET A 312 17.92 -2.25 -19.98
CA MET A 312 18.41 -1.06 -19.25
C MET A 312 19.94 -1.03 -19.11
N VAL A 313 20.61 -2.10 -19.54
CA VAL A 313 22.06 -2.30 -19.39
C VAL A 313 22.66 -2.62 -20.76
N PHE A 314 23.90 -2.20 -21.00
CA PHE A 314 24.61 -2.66 -22.20
C PHE A 314 25.03 -4.12 -22.08
N PRO A 315 24.92 -4.91 -23.15
CA PRO A 315 25.34 -6.31 -23.12
C PRO A 315 26.86 -6.42 -22.98
N ASN A 316 27.33 -7.58 -22.54
CA ASN A 316 28.76 -7.82 -22.27
C ASN A 316 29.62 -7.83 -23.54
N ASP A 317 29.02 -8.01 -24.71
CA ASP A 317 29.66 -8.00 -26.03
C ASP A 317 29.57 -6.64 -26.75
N TYR A 318 29.06 -5.60 -26.08
CA TYR A 318 28.85 -4.28 -26.69
C TYR A 318 30.13 -3.72 -27.35
N PRO A 319 30.03 -3.06 -28.53
CA PRO A 319 31.21 -2.60 -29.29
C PRO A 319 32.16 -1.70 -28.49
N ASP A 320 31.62 -0.79 -27.69
CA ASP A 320 32.41 0.02 -26.76
C ASP A 320 32.70 -0.76 -25.47
N LYS A 321 33.97 -1.15 -25.30
CA LYS A 321 34.46 -1.87 -24.11
C LYS A 321 34.19 -1.13 -22.81
N ASN A 322 34.16 0.21 -22.83
CA ASN A 322 33.94 1.00 -21.63
C ASN A 322 32.48 1.03 -21.19
N LEU A 323 31.55 0.59 -22.03
CA LEU A 323 30.11 0.60 -21.75
C LEU A 323 29.54 -0.78 -21.43
N ARG A 324 30.26 -1.87 -21.71
CA ARG A 324 29.83 -3.24 -21.41
C ARG A 324 29.41 -3.40 -19.94
N GLY A 325 28.21 -3.93 -19.72
CA GLY A 325 27.63 -4.13 -18.39
C GLY A 325 27.28 -2.85 -17.63
N LYS A 326 27.44 -1.66 -18.24
CA LYS A 326 27.05 -0.39 -17.61
C LYS A 326 25.57 -0.08 -17.83
N PRO A 327 24.93 0.63 -16.88
CA PRO A 327 23.58 1.13 -17.07
C PRO A 327 23.51 2.15 -18.20
N LYS A 328 22.48 2.02 -19.04
CA LYS A 328 22.15 2.99 -20.09
C LYS A 328 21.63 4.28 -19.48
N GLY A 329 21.87 5.40 -20.16
CA GLY A 329 21.31 6.70 -19.77
C GLY A 329 19.91 6.92 -20.35
N MET A 330 19.12 7.81 -19.74
CA MET A 330 17.77 8.14 -20.18
C MET A 330 17.70 8.55 -21.65
N LYS A 331 18.71 9.28 -22.15
CA LYS A 331 18.73 9.70 -23.57
C LYS A 331 18.71 8.51 -24.51
N LEU A 332 19.58 7.53 -24.26
CA LEU A 332 19.68 6.36 -25.13
C LEU A 332 18.40 5.52 -25.06
N ILE A 333 17.89 5.27 -23.86
CA ILE A 333 16.63 4.53 -23.68
C ILE A 333 15.48 5.22 -24.43
N LEU A 334 15.32 6.53 -24.27
CA LEU A 334 14.28 7.28 -24.97
C LEU A 334 14.49 7.28 -26.50
N GLN A 335 15.73 7.24 -26.99
CA GLN A 335 16.00 7.11 -28.42
C GLN A 335 15.63 5.72 -28.94
N GLU A 336 16.00 4.66 -28.23
CA GLU A 336 15.64 3.27 -28.54
C GLU A 336 14.11 3.08 -28.53
N CYS A 337 13.42 3.76 -27.61
CA CYS A 337 11.96 3.78 -27.51
C CYS A 337 11.26 4.77 -28.48
N GLY A 338 11.99 5.57 -29.27
CA GLY A 338 11.38 6.57 -30.15
C GLY A 338 10.65 7.72 -29.42
N LEU A 339 10.99 7.97 -28.15
CA LEU A 339 10.40 9.00 -27.29
C LEU A 339 11.30 10.23 -27.09
N TRP A 340 12.46 10.27 -27.75
CA TRP A 340 13.42 11.35 -27.62
C TRP A 340 13.13 12.52 -28.56
N ASP A 341 12.83 13.69 -27.98
CA ASP A 341 12.70 14.95 -28.71
C ASP A 341 14.02 15.73 -28.73
N SER A 342 14.38 16.33 -29.87
CA SER A 342 15.58 17.15 -29.99
C SER A 342 15.52 18.36 -29.05
N GLY A 343 16.52 18.51 -28.18
CA GLY A 343 16.59 19.60 -27.21
C GLY A 343 16.01 19.26 -25.82
N LEU A 344 15.54 18.03 -25.60
CA LEU A 344 15.06 17.60 -24.30
C LEU A 344 16.21 17.63 -23.26
N LYS A 345 16.04 18.43 -22.21
CA LYS A 345 16.96 18.44 -21.07
C LYS A 345 16.79 17.18 -20.22
N GLY A 346 17.86 16.74 -19.55
CA GLY A 346 17.78 15.57 -18.67
C GLY A 346 16.84 15.77 -17.48
N PHE A 347 16.91 16.94 -16.84
CA PHE A 347 16.14 17.26 -15.64
C PHE A 347 15.59 18.69 -15.69
N CYS A 348 14.32 18.87 -15.32
CA CYS A 348 13.67 20.20 -15.31
C CYS A 348 13.64 20.90 -13.94
N GLY A 349 14.16 20.27 -12.88
CA GLY A 349 14.10 20.80 -11.50
C GLY A 349 12.77 20.53 -10.80
N ASN A 350 11.67 20.34 -11.53
CA ASN A 350 10.37 19.97 -10.96
C ASN A 350 10.43 18.56 -10.38
N LYS A 351 9.94 18.37 -9.14
CA LYS A 351 10.02 17.08 -8.45
C LYS A 351 9.01 16.04 -8.94
N GLU A 352 7.86 16.50 -9.42
CA GLU A 352 6.74 15.66 -9.83
C GLU A 352 6.59 15.72 -11.35
N ALA A 353 6.38 14.56 -11.96
CA ALA A 353 6.05 14.45 -13.38
C ALA A 353 4.56 14.79 -13.58
N SER A 354 4.26 15.68 -14.51
CA SER A 354 2.89 15.87 -14.98
C SER A 354 2.59 14.81 -16.03
N VAL A 355 1.60 13.95 -15.77
CA VAL A 355 1.12 12.95 -16.74
C VAL A 355 0.52 13.65 -17.98
N GLU A 356 -0.02 14.86 -17.82
CA GLU A 356 -0.64 15.64 -18.90
C GLU A 356 0.40 16.36 -19.79
N ASN A 357 1.61 16.62 -19.27
CA ASN A 357 2.69 17.21 -20.04
C ASN A 357 4.07 16.70 -19.57
N PRO A 358 4.41 15.44 -19.87
CA PRO A 358 5.65 14.82 -19.40
C PRO A 358 6.89 15.31 -20.16
N ARG A 359 6.72 15.93 -21.34
CA ARG A 359 7.79 16.33 -22.27
C ARG A 359 8.66 17.51 -21.81
N CYS A 360 8.60 17.89 -20.55
CA CYS A 360 9.46 18.95 -20.01
C CYS A 360 10.92 18.52 -19.76
N CYS A 361 11.20 17.22 -19.59
CA CYS A 361 12.55 16.65 -19.49
C CYS A 361 12.55 15.13 -19.66
N ALA A 362 13.71 14.55 -19.96
CA ALA A 362 13.90 13.11 -20.16
C ALA A 362 13.40 12.28 -18.96
N ARG A 363 13.70 12.74 -17.73
CA ARG A 363 13.22 12.09 -16.51
C ARG A 363 11.71 11.95 -16.46
N HIS A 364 10.96 12.99 -16.83
CA HIS A 364 9.50 12.96 -16.73
C HIS A 364 8.87 12.13 -17.84
N VAL A 365 9.41 12.17 -19.07
CA VAL A 365 8.96 11.28 -20.14
C VAL A 365 9.10 9.81 -19.73
N LEU A 366 10.24 9.45 -19.14
CA LEU A 366 10.49 8.08 -18.70
C LEU A 366 9.68 7.72 -17.45
N ALA A 367 9.58 8.61 -16.47
CA ALA A 367 8.82 8.38 -15.24
C ALA A 367 7.30 8.21 -15.47
N THR A 368 6.76 8.65 -16.61
CA THR A 368 5.35 8.45 -16.96
C THR A 368 5.09 7.20 -17.80
N GLN A 369 6.13 6.43 -18.14
CA GLN A 369 5.92 5.12 -18.76
C GLN A 369 5.27 4.16 -17.75
N GLU A 370 4.43 3.26 -18.25
CA GLU A 370 3.56 2.41 -17.42
C GLU A 370 4.36 1.53 -16.45
N ASP A 371 5.44 0.94 -16.92
CA ASP A 371 6.36 0.14 -16.12
C ASP A 371 7.05 0.98 -15.04
N PHE A 372 7.56 2.17 -15.34
CA PHE A 372 8.14 3.06 -14.35
C PHE A 372 7.13 3.54 -13.28
N LEU A 373 5.85 3.72 -13.66
CA LEU A 373 4.79 4.14 -12.73
C LEU A 373 4.33 3.01 -11.81
N ASN A 374 4.25 1.79 -12.35
CA ASN A 374 3.62 0.65 -11.69
C ASN A 374 4.62 -0.28 -10.96
N GLN A 375 5.77 0.25 -10.54
CA GLN A 375 6.71 -0.51 -9.72
C GLN A 375 6.12 -0.82 -8.35
N LYS A 376 6.28 -2.07 -7.92
CA LYS A 376 5.77 -2.56 -6.63
C LYS A 376 6.86 -2.44 -5.57
N PRO A 377 6.49 -2.25 -4.29
CA PRO A 377 7.45 -2.42 -3.19
C PRO A 377 8.04 -3.82 -3.20
N ILE A 378 9.31 -3.95 -2.81
CA ILE A 378 10.03 -5.24 -2.78
C ILE A 378 9.29 -6.29 -1.95
N LEU A 379 8.64 -5.85 -0.87
CA LEU A 379 7.85 -6.71 0.00
C LEU A 379 6.69 -7.37 -0.75
N GLN A 380 5.99 -6.60 -1.58
CA GLN A 380 4.88 -7.10 -2.40
C GLN A 380 5.41 -8.04 -3.49
N GLU A 381 6.52 -7.70 -4.15
CA GLU A 381 7.14 -8.59 -5.16
C GLU A 381 7.50 -9.96 -4.57
N VAL A 382 8.06 -9.98 -3.36
CA VAL A 382 8.41 -11.22 -2.65
C VAL A 382 7.17 -12.05 -2.32
N ILE A 383 6.14 -11.43 -1.74
CA ILE A 383 4.91 -12.12 -1.32
C ILE A 383 4.18 -12.71 -2.55
N GLU A 384 4.04 -11.92 -3.61
CA GLU A 384 3.42 -12.38 -4.86
C GLU A 384 4.23 -13.48 -5.53
N GLY A 385 5.56 -13.38 -5.51
CA GLY A 385 6.46 -14.42 -6.03
C GLY A 385 6.38 -15.75 -5.29
N LEU A 386 5.89 -15.74 -4.06
CA LEU A 386 5.61 -16.93 -3.24
C LEU A 386 4.14 -17.39 -3.36
N GLY A 387 3.36 -16.81 -4.27
CA GLY A 387 1.98 -17.23 -4.54
C GLY A 387 0.92 -16.60 -3.62
N HIS A 388 1.30 -15.61 -2.80
CA HIS A 388 0.43 -14.90 -1.87
C HIS A 388 0.11 -13.48 -2.35
N LYS A 389 -0.64 -12.67 -1.56
CA LYS A 389 -1.19 -11.36 -2.00
C LYS A 389 -0.89 -10.22 -1.05
#